data_AF-A0A436V3V1-F1
#
_entry.id   AF-A0A436V3V1-F1
#
_cell.length_a   1.000
_cell.length_b   1.000
_cell.length_c   1.000
_cell.angle_alpha   90.00
_cell.angle_beta   90.00
_cell.angle_gamma   90.00
#
_symmetry.space_group_name_H-M   'P 1'
#
loop_
_entity.id
_entity.type
_entity.pdbx_description
1 polymer ?
#
loop_
_entity_poly.entity_id
_entity_poly.type
_entity_poly.pdbx_seq_one_letter_code
_entity_poly.pdbx_strand_id
1 'polypeptide(L)'
;NDRKEEITNYEINSKKIATVSNGYTVTKMSIAVVVNQQRLATILGKDATPEQIAKRVADIQKMVASATGFDDKRGDVIDVSAVEFIDGLDGEPIEQPGIMASIGTYTGTMINAGAFIVVVFLVAFFGLRPMAAALTASAKPAIAGPTFDEVQRSLPTPEPAVAAIGSDGTAAQVGALPGGRPGTTPLDDLRQKIRPAPQE
;
A
#
# COMPACT_ATOMS: atom_id res chain seq x y z
N ASN A 1 -3.94 9.58 -99.67
CA ASN A 1 -3.76 8.39 -98.81
C ASN A 1 -4.06 8.87 -97.40
N ASP A 2 -5.34 8.88 -97.02
CA ASP A 2 -5.78 9.50 -95.76
C ASP A 2 -5.93 8.45 -94.67
N ARG A 3 -5.15 8.61 -93.60
CA ARG A 3 -5.24 7.80 -92.39
C ARG A 3 -5.96 8.64 -91.34
N LYS A 4 -7.10 8.15 -90.87
CA LYS A 4 -7.86 8.79 -89.79
C LYS A 4 -7.57 8.04 -88.49
N GLU A 5 -6.98 8.73 -87.53
CA GLU A 5 -6.80 8.25 -86.16
C GLU A 5 -7.93 8.79 -85.30
N GLU A 6 -8.62 7.89 -84.62
CA GLU A 6 -9.68 8.21 -83.65
C GLU A 6 -9.18 7.78 -82.27
N ILE A 7 -9.15 8.73 -81.34
CA ILE A 7 -8.75 8.51 -79.96
C ILE A 7 -10.02 8.59 -79.10
N THR A 8 -10.39 7.46 -78.51
CA THR A 8 -11.53 7.40 -77.59
C THR A 8 -11.01 7.28 -76.17
N ASN A 9 -11.28 8.29 -75.35
CA ASN A 9 -10.99 8.27 -73.92
C ASN A 9 -12.18 7.68 -73.16
N TYR A 10 -11.90 6.78 -72.23
CA TYR A 10 -12.89 6.20 -71.33
C TYR A 10 -12.60 6.66 -69.90
N GLU A 11 -13.62 7.13 -69.20
CA GLU A 11 -13.55 7.32 -67.75
C GLU A 11 -13.92 6.02 -67.05
N ILE A 12 -12.92 5.38 -66.45
CA ILE A 12 -13.11 4.16 -65.66
C ILE A 12 -13.36 4.56 -64.21
N ASN A 13 -14.49 4.14 -63.65
CA ASN A 13 -14.77 4.30 -62.23
C ASN A 13 -13.74 3.53 -61.39
N SER A 14 -12.83 4.24 -60.73
CA SER A 14 -11.85 3.62 -59.82
C SER A 14 -12.32 3.70 -58.37
N LYS A 15 -12.45 2.56 -57.71
CA LYS A 15 -12.68 2.50 -56.25
C LYS A 15 -11.36 2.20 -55.55
N LYS A 16 -10.86 3.15 -54.75
CA LYS A 16 -9.67 2.96 -53.89
C LYS A 16 -10.11 2.74 -52.46
N ILE A 17 -9.78 1.58 -51.88
CA ILE A 17 -10.06 1.27 -50.47
C ILE A 17 -8.73 1.35 -49.74
N ALA A 18 -8.61 2.27 -48.78
CA ALA A 18 -7.49 2.33 -47.85
C ALA A 18 -7.97 1.80 -46.50
N THR A 19 -7.45 0.65 -46.08
CA THR A 19 -7.74 0.07 -44.77
C THR A 19 -6.56 0.34 -43.86
N VAL A 20 -6.78 1.12 -42.80
CA VAL A 20 -5.80 1.34 -41.74
C VAL A 20 -6.16 0.42 -40.58
N SER A 21 -5.25 -0.48 -40.21
CA SER A 21 -5.40 -1.35 -39.04
C SER A 21 -4.45 -0.89 -37.93
N ASN A 22 -4.99 -0.52 -36.78
CA ASN A 22 -4.23 -0.13 -35.59
C ASN A 22 -4.05 -1.31 -34.60
N GLY A 23 -4.26 -2.54 -35.06
CA GLY A 23 -4.28 -3.74 -34.22
C GLY A 23 -3.14 -4.72 -34.52
N TYR A 24 -2.88 -5.59 -33.55
CA TYR A 24 -2.04 -6.77 -33.76
C TYR A 24 -2.88 -7.92 -34.29
N THR A 25 -2.28 -8.75 -35.14
CA THR A 25 -2.90 -9.99 -35.64
C THR A 25 -2.02 -11.15 -35.26
N VAL A 26 -2.62 -12.24 -34.79
CA VAL A 26 -1.91 -13.50 -34.57
C VAL A 26 -1.67 -14.15 -35.92
N THR A 27 -0.41 -14.41 -36.27
CA THR A 27 -0.05 -15.03 -37.55
C THR A 27 0.00 -16.55 -37.49
N LYS A 28 0.31 -17.12 -36.31
CA LYS A 28 0.38 -18.57 -36.08
C LYS A 28 0.40 -18.88 -34.59
N MET A 29 -0.28 -19.95 -34.19
CA MET A 29 -0.21 -20.52 -32.84
C MET A 29 0.41 -21.92 -32.86
N SER A 30 1.14 -22.27 -31.82
CA SER A 30 1.68 -23.62 -31.61
C SER A 30 1.44 -24.00 -30.16
N ILE A 31 0.60 -24.99 -29.95
CA ILE A 31 0.08 -25.39 -28.64
C ILE A 31 0.45 -26.85 -28.42
N ALA A 32 1.18 -27.13 -27.35
CA ALA A 32 1.48 -28.48 -26.92
C ALA A 32 0.84 -28.71 -25.54
N VAL A 33 0.04 -29.77 -25.43
CA VAL A 33 -0.65 -30.11 -24.19
C VAL A 33 -0.25 -31.52 -23.78
N VAL A 34 0.23 -31.64 -22.56
CA VAL A 34 0.62 -32.94 -21.99
C VAL A 34 -0.39 -33.30 -20.91
N VAL A 35 -0.98 -34.49 -21.01
CA VAL A 35 -1.98 -34.98 -20.06
C VAL A 35 -1.48 -36.21 -19.33
N ASN A 36 -1.74 -36.29 -18.03
CA ASN A 36 -1.35 -37.44 -17.22
C ASN A 36 -2.23 -38.67 -17.58
N GLN A 37 -1.59 -39.70 -18.13
CA GLN A 37 -2.24 -40.93 -18.56
C GLN A 37 -2.86 -41.71 -17.40
N GLN A 38 -2.17 -41.81 -16.25
CA GLN A 38 -2.70 -42.52 -15.08
C GLN A 38 -3.99 -41.85 -14.55
N ARG A 39 -4.03 -40.51 -14.58
CA ARG A 39 -5.22 -39.76 -14.18
C ARG A 39 -6.39 -40.02 -15.14
N LEU A 40 -6.13 -40.08 -16.44
CA LEU A 40 -7.15 -40.43 -17.43
C LEU A 40 -7.70 -41.84 -17.22
N ALA A 41 -6.82 -42.82 -17.00
CA ALA A 41 -7.22 -44.21 -16.70
C ALA A 41 -8.07 -44.28 -15.42
N THR A 42 -7.69 -43.57 -14.37
CA THR A 42 -8.46 -43.54 -13.11
C THR A 42 -9.89 -43.01 -13.30
N ILE A 43 -10.07 -41.97 -14.12
CA ILE A 43 -11.38 -41.37 -14.41
C ILE A 43 -12.23 -42.28 -15.29
N LEU A 44 -11.62 -42.95 -16.28
CA LEU A 44 -12.30 -43.85 -17.20
C LEU A 44 -12.65 -45.20 -16.55
N GLY A 45 -11.99 -45.55 -15.43
CA GLY A 45 -12.17 -46.79 -14.70
C GLY A 45 -10.96 -47.72 -14.87
N LYS A 46 -10.82 -48.67 -13.93
CA LYS A 46 -9.63 -49.54 -13.79
C LYS A 46 -9.32 -50.40 -15.03
N ASP A 47 -10.30 -50.59 -15.90
CA ASP A 47 -10.21 -51.37 -17.14
C ASP A 47 -10.32 -50.49 -18.40
N ALA A 48 -9.96 -49.21 -18.31
CA ALA A 48 -9.97 -48.29 -19.44
C ALA A 48 -9.10 -48.84 -20.59
N THR A 49 -9.70 -49.08 -21.75
CA THR A 49 -8.96 -49.60 -22.89
C THR A 49 -8.12 -48.48 -23.54
N PRO A 50 -7.02 -48.81 -24.23
CA PRO A 50 -6.22 -47.82 -24.96
C PRO A 50 -7.05 -46.95 -25.92
N GLU A 51 -8.09 -47.51 -26.54
CA GLU A 51 -8.99 -46.80 -27.44
C GLU A 51 -9.85 -45.76 -26.70
N GLN A 52 -10.28 -46.05 -25.47
CA GLN A 52 -11.02 -45.09 -24.65
C GLN A 52 -10.14 -43.91 -24.24
N ILE A 53 -8.88 -44.18 -23.91
CA ILE A 53 -7.89 -43.14 -23.59
C ILE A 53 -7.64 -42.29 -24.85
N ALA A 54 -7.41 -42.90 -26.00
CA ALA A 54 -7.21 -42.18 -27.27
C ALA A 54 -8.42 -41.31 -27.64
N LYS A 55 -9.64 -41.84 -27.45
CA LYS A 55 -10.88 -41.07 -27.64
C LYS A 55 -10.93 -39.86 -26.71
N ARG A 56 -10.57 -40.04 -25.43
CA ARG A 56 -10.56 -38.95 -24.46
C ARG A 56 -9.52 -37.88 -24.80
N VAL A 57 -8.34 -38.28 -25.27
CA VAL A 57 -7.29 -37.36 -25.76
C VAL A 57 -7.79 -36.57 -26.97
N ALA A 58 -8.47 -37.21 -27.93
CA ALA A 58 -9.06 -36.54 -29.08
C ALA A 58 -10.16 -35.53 -28.67
N ASP A 59 -10.96 -35.85 -27.66
CA ASP A 59 -11.96 -34.92 -27.12
C ASP A 59 -11.29 -33.71 -26.44
N ILE A 60 -10.18 -33.93 -25.73
CA ILE A 60 -9.37 -32.84 -25.15
C ILE A 60 -8.79 -31.95 -26.26
N GLN A 61 -8.26 -32.54 -27.33
CA GLN A 61 -7.74 -31.78 -28.47
C GLN A 61 -8.81 -30.88 -29.10
N LYS A 62 -10.04 -31.40 -29.28
CA LYS A 62 -11.17 -30.59 -29.77
C LYS A 62 -11.53 -29.44 -28.81
N MET A 63 -11.50 -29.70 -27.50
CA MET A 63 -11.77 -28.68 -26.49
C MET A 63 -10.71 -27.57 -26.52
N VAL A 64 -9.43 -27.94 -26.63
CA VAL A 64 -8.32 -26.98 -26.76
C VAL A 64 -8.44 -26.18 -28.05
N ALA A 65 -8.77 -26.81 -29.18
CA ALA A 65 -8.96 -26.12 -30.45
C ALA A 65 -10.08 -25.06 -30.37
N SER A 66 -11.21 -25.41 -29.76
CA SER A 66 -12.32 -24.49 -29.55
C SER A 66 -11.96 -23.34 -28.59
N ALA A 67 -11.30 -23.65 -27.47
CA ALA A 67 -10.92 -22.66 -26.47
C ALA A 67 -9.88 -21.64 -26.96
N THR A 68 -9.02 -22.05 -27.90
CA THR A 68 -7.92 -21.21 -28.40
C THR A 68 -8.23 -20.50 -29.71
N GLY A 69 -9.38 -20.79 -30.34
CA GLY A 69 -9.71 -20.23 -31.65
C GLY A 69 -8.79 -20.73 -32.75
N PHE A 70 -8.46 -22.03 -32.71
CA PHE A 70 -7.64 -22.72 -33.70
C PHE A 70 -8.09 -22.42 -35.14
N ASP A 71 -7.13 -22.06 -35.99
CA ASP A 71 -7.37 -21.79 -37.40
C ASP A 71 -6.30 -22.48 -38.26
N ASP A 72 -6.75 -23.48 -39.03
CA ASP A 72 -5.91 -24.23 -39.96
C ASP A 72 -5.38 -23.35 -41.11
N LYS A 73 -6.15 -22.34 -41.54
CA LYS A 73 -5.73 -21.41 -42.61
C LYS A 73 -4.64 -20.46 -42.12
N ARG A 74 -4.63 -20.15 -40.82
CA ARG A 74 -3.54 -19.42 -40.14
C ARG A 74 -2.30 -20.29 -39.96
N GLY A 75 -2.41 -21.61 -40.11
CA GLY A 75 -1.31 -22.56 -39.93
C GLY A 75 -1.05 -22.90 -38.46
N ASP A 76 -2.08 -22.84 -37.62
CA ASP A 76 -1.98 -23.23 -36.23
C ASP A 76 -1.71 -24.72 -36.07
N VAL A 77 -1.03 -25.10 -34.99
CA VAL A 77 -0.73 -26.50 -34.67
C VAL A 77 -1.10 -26.77 -33.21
N ILE A 78 -1.83 -27.86 -32.99
CA ILE A 78 -2.17 -28.38 -31.66
C ILE A 78 -1.69 -29.82 -31.56
N ASP A 79 -0.81 -30.09 -30.61
CA ASP A 79 -0.38 -31.44 -30.24
C ASP A 79 -0.83 -31.76 -28.81
N VAL A 80 -1.41 -32.94 -28.62
CA VAL A 80 -1.88 -33.42 -27.32
C VAL A 80 -1.33 -34.81 -27.08
N SER A 81 -0.48 -34.95 -26.08
CA SER A 81 0.17 -36.21 -25.74
C SER A 81 -0.22 -36.66 -24.34
N ALA A 82 -0.60 -37.93 -24.21
CA ALA A 82 -0.82 -38.56 -22.92
C ALA A 82 0.45 -39.31 -22.50
N VAL A 83 1.05 -38.89 -21.39
CA VAL A 83 2.25 -39.52 -20.84
C VAL A 83 2.05 -39.83 -19.36
N GLU A 84 2.83 -40.79 -18.86
CA GLU A 84 2.91 -41.07 -17.44
C GLU A 84 3.75 -40.00 -16.74
N PHE A 85 3.17 -39.38 -15.71
CA PHE A 85 3.88 -38.37 -14.93
C PHE A 85 4.54 -39.08 -13.76
N ILE A 86 5.74 -38.65 -13.40
CA ILE A 86 6.41 -39.15 -12.20
C ILE A 86 5.83 -38.38 -11.01
N ASP A 87 5.06 -39.07 -10.16
CA ASP A 87 4.59 -38.49 -8.90
C ASP A 87 5.78 -38.15 -8.00
N GLY A 88 5.81 -36.93 -7.46
CA GLY A 88 6.88 -36.45 -6.58
C GLY A 88 7.79 -35.36 -7.18
N LEU A 89 7.54 -34.92 -8.41
CA LEU A 89 8.09 -33.66 -8.95
C LEU A 89 7.12 -32.48 -8.81
N ASP A 90 5.93 -32.72 -8.27
CA ASP A 90 5.08 -31.66 -7.76
C ASP A 90 5.89 -30.98 -6.67
N GLY A 91 6.46 -29.82 -6.99
CA GLY A 91 7.33 -29.06 -6.09
C GLY A 91 6.71 -29.08 -4.70
N GLU A 92 7.52 -29.44 -3.71
CA GLU A 92 7.08 -29.64 -2.33
C GLU A 92 6.05 -28.55 -2.00
N PRO A 93 4.82 -28.91 -1.59
CA PRO A 93 3.81 -27.91 -1.26
C PRO A 93 4.48 -26.91 -0.34
N ILE A 94 4.52 -25.63 -0.75
CA ILE A 94 5.09 -24.58 0.08
C ILE A 94 4.19 -24.53 1.31
N GLU A 95 4.57 -25.26 2.36
CA GLU A 95 3.79 -25.34 3.58
C GLU A 95 3.73 -23.93 4.13
N GLN A 96 2.51 -23.38 4.20
CA GLN A 96 2.32 -22.06 4.79
C GLN A 96 2.85 -22.13 6.22
N PRO A 97 3.67 -21.15 6.66
CA PRO A 97 4.22 -21.17 8.01
C PRO A 97 3.10 -21.35 9.02
N GLY A 98 3.15 -22.45 9.78
CA GLY A 98 2.17 -22.73 10.82
C GLY A 98 2.08 -21.60 11.83
N ILE A 99 1.00 -21.57 12.61
CA ILE A 99 0.75 -20.52 13.62
C ILE A 99 1.97 -20.36 14.56
N MET A 100 2.64 -21.45 14.93
CA MET A 100 3.85 -21.42 15.75
C MET A 100 5.07 -20.78 15.05
N ALA A 101 5.24 -20.99 13.74
CA ALA A 101 6.30 -20.35 12.96
C ALA A 101 6.04 -18.84 12.81
N SER A 102 4.76 -18.45 12.67
CA SER A 102 4.36 -17.04 12.67
C SER A 102 4.63 -16.37 14.03
N ILE A 103 4.32 -17.02 15.15
CA ILE A 103 4.60 -16.49 16.49
C ILE A 103 6.12 -16.31 16.72
N GLY A 104 6.94 -17.28 16.29
CA GLY A 104 8.39 -17.18 16.37
C GLY A 104 8.94 -15.94 15.63
N THR A 105 8.36 -15.63 14.47
CA THR A 105 8.76 -14.47 13.65
C THR A 105 8.48 -13.13 14.36
N TYR A 106 7.40 -13.04 15.16
CA TYR A 106 7.01 -11.80 15.87
C TYR A 106 7.43 -11.76 17.34
N THR A 107 8.14 -12.77 17.84
CA THR A 107 8.53 -12.87 19.25
C THR A 107 9.37 -11.69 19.71
N GLY A 108 10.31 -11.21 18.88
CA GLY A 108 11.13 -10.04 19.20
C GLY A 108 10.31 -8.76 19.39
N THR A 109 9.30 -8.54 18.55
CA THR A 109 8.39 -7.39 18.65
C THR A 109 7.50 -7.48 19.88
N MET A 110 7.01 -8.69 20.22
CA MET A 110 6.23 -8.92 21.44
C MET A 110 7.03 -8.63 22.72
N ILE A 111 8.31 -9.04 22.77
CA ILE A 111 9.19 -8.75 23.91
C ILE A 111 9.38 -7.25 24.07
N ASN A 112 9.66 -6.52 22.97
CA ASN A 112 9.83 -5.07 23.02
C ASN A 112 8.55 -4.35 23.45
N ALA A 113 7.39 -4.78 22.95
CA ALA A 113 6.10 -4.24 23.37
C ALA A 113 5.84 -4.49 24.87
N GLY A 114 6.15 -5.69 25.36
CA GLY A 114 6.07 -6.03 26.78
C GLY A 114 6.99 -5.16 27.66
N ALA A 115 8.25 -4.97 27.23
CA ALA A 115 9.19 -4.12 27.92
C ALA A 115 8.70 -2.67 28.01
N PHE A 116 8.11 -2.13 26.92
CA PHE A 116 7.53 -0.79 26.91
C PHE A 116 6.38 -0.65 27.92
N ILE A 117 5.48 -1.64 28.00
CA ILE A 117 4.38 -1.64 28.98
C ILE A 117 4.94 -1.62 30.41
N VAL A 118 5.96 -2.41 30.69
CA VAL A 118 6.61 -2.45 32.01
C VAL A 118 7.24 -1.10 32.35
N VAL A 119 7.97 -0.49 31.41
CA VAL A 119 8.58 0.83 31.61
C VAL A 119 7.51 1.89 31.89
N VAL A 120 6.45 1.94 31.08
CA VAL A 120 5.34 2.89 31.28
C VAL A 120 4.68 2.68 32.64
N PHE A 121 4.45 1.42 33.05
CA PHE A 121 3.89 1.10 34.36
C PHE A 121 4.79 1.59 35.50
N LEU A 122 6.10 1.34 35.42
CA LEU A 122 7.05 1.79 36.43
C LEU A 122 7.12 3.31 36.52
N VAL A 123 7.15 4.02 35.38
CA VAL A 123 7.16 5.48 35.35
C VAL A 123 5.85 6.06 35.90
N ALA A 124 4.70 5.47 35.58
CA ALA A 124 3.41 5.89 36.11
C ALA A 124 3.35 5.70 37.64
N PHE A 125 3.76 4.53 38.14
CA PHE A 125 3.61 4.18 39.54
C PHE A 125 4.68 4.79 40.46
N PHE A 126 5.94 4.85 40.00
CA PHE A 126 7.08 5.32 40.80
C PHE A 126 7.59 6.71 40.42
N GLY A 127 7.23 7.25 39.26
CA GLY A 127 7.57 8.62 38.86
C GLY A 127 6.39 9.56 39.05
N LEU A 128 5.38 9.41 38.20
CA LEU A 128 4.26 10.36 38.09
C LEU A 128 3.33 10.34 39.31
N ARG A 129 2.93 9.17 39.79
CA ARG A 129 2.01 9.02 40.94
C ARG A 129 2.57 9.62 42.24
N PRO A 130 3.82 9.36 42.68
CA PRO A 130 4.36 9.98 43.89
C PRO A 130 4.60 11.48 43.71
N MET A 131 4.99 11.94 42.52
CA MET A 131 5.10 13.38 42.26
C MET A 131 3.74 14.08 42.35
N ALA A 132 2.69 13.50 41.76
CA ALA A 132 1.33 14.02 41.89
C ALA A 132 0.86 14.00 43.35
N ALA A 133 1.14 12.93 44.11
CA ALA A 133 0.83 12.84 45.54
C ALA A 133 1.58 13.90 46.37
N ALA A 134 2.85 14.17 46.07
CA ALA A 134 3.64 15.20 46.76
C ALA A 134 3.11 16.62 46.48
N LEU A 135 2.70 16.90 45.23
CA LEU A 135 2.13 18.19 44.84
C LEU A 135 0.73 18.40 45.45
N THR A 136 -0.05 17.34 45.64
CA THR A 136 -1.40 17.39 46.24
C THR A 136 -1.38 17.28 47.77
N ALA A 137 -0.30 16.83 48.38
CA ALA A 137 -0.14 16.74 49.84
C ALA A 137 0.07 18.11 50.52
N SER A 138 0.16 19.22 49.77
CA SER A 138 0.17 20.58 50.32
C SER A 138 -1.25 21.09 50.63
N ALA A 139 -1.96 20.35 51.48
CA ALA A 139 -3.17 20.84 52.17
C ALA A 139 -3.42 20.03 53.45
N LYS A 140 -2.39 19.90 54.30
CA LYS A 140 -2.65 19.63 55.71
C LYS A 140 -2.98 20.97 56.36
N PRO A 141 -4.18 21.18 56.94
CA PRO A 141 -4.44 22.40 57.68
C PRO A 141 -3.44 22.46 58.82
N ALA A 142 -2.58 23.48 58.80
CA ALA A 142 -1.77 23.81 59.95
C ALA A 142 -2.73 24.02 61.13
N ILE A 143 -2.42 23.38 62.23
CA ILE A 143 -3.05 23.59 63.53
C ILE A 143 -3.21 25.09 63.72
N ALA A 144 -4.44 25.54 64.02
CA ALA A 144 -4.75 26.93 64.25
C ALA A 144 -3.74 27.51 65.25
N GLY A 145 -2.88 28.41 64.77
CA GLY A 145 -2.06 29.25 65.63
C GLY A 145 -2.96 30.17 66.45
N PRO A 146 -2.49 30.66 67.61
CA PRO A 146 -3.29 31.49 68.50
C PRO A 146 -3.84 32.70 67.74
N THR A 147 -5.11 33.03 68.00
CA THR A 147 -5.81 34.10 67.32
C THR A 147 -5.21 35.46 67.68
N PHE A 148 -5.38 36.44 66.79
CA PHE A 148 -4.87 37.81 66.94
C PHE A 148 -5.19 38.47 68.30
N ASP A 149 -6.31 38.08 68.93
CA ASP A 149 -6.73 38.52 70.27
C ASP A 149 -5.73 38.15 71.38
N GLU A 150 -4.99 37.06 71.23
CA GLU A 150 -4.05 36.55 72.24
C GLU A 150 -2.69 37.24 72.13
N VAL A 151 -2.28 37.60 70.91
CA VAL A 151 -1.05 38.38 70.64
C VAL A 151 -1.21 39.84 71.07
N GLN A 152 -2.39 40.42 70.84
CA GLN A 152 -2.66 41.85 71.10
C GLN A 152 -2.76 42.20 72.60
N ARG A 153 -2.92 41.20 73.47
CA ARG A 153 -2.93 41.38 74.94
C ARG A 153 -1.51 41.36 75.56
N SER A 154 -0.48 41.06 74.77
CA SER A 154 0.88 40.77 75.26
C SER A 154 1.97 41.78 74.89
N LEU A 155 1.63 42.91 74.25
CA LEU A 155 2.63 43.89 73.81
C LEU A 155 2.40 45.29 74.46
N PRO A 156 3.41 45.85 75.16
CA PRO A 156 3.40 47.23 75.62
C PRO A 156 3.61 48.19 74.44
N THR A 157 2.88 49.31 74.47
CA THR A 157 2.89 50.38 73.47
C THR A 157 4.26 51.07 73.32
N PRO A 158 4.74 51.28 72.08
CA PRO A 158 5.69 52.35 71.79
C PRO A 158 5.10 53.39 70.81
N GLU A 159 5.43 54.66 71.08
CA GLU A 159 5.10 55.87 70.32
C GLU A 159 5.67 55.89 68.88
N PRO A 160 5.12 56.74 67.99
CA PRO A 160 5.37 56.68 66.55
C PRO A 160 6.57 57.52 66.12
N ALA A 161 7.41 56.95 65.24
CA ALA A 161 8.40 57.69 64.47
C ALA A 161 8.25 57.41 62.97
N VAL A 162 7.63 58.41 62.31
CA VAL A 162 7.87 58.95 60.96
C VAL A 162 8.29 58.03 59.80
N ALA A 163 7.41 58.04 58.79
CA ALA A 163 7.57 57.50 57.45
C ALA A 163 8.57 58.29 56.57
N ALA A 164 9.24 57.59 55.66
CA ALA A 164 9.85 58.15 54.47
C ALA A 164 9.54 57.29 53.24
N ILE A 165 9.11 57.98 52.19
CA ILE A 165 8.55 57.55 50.91
C ILE A 165 9.67 57.19 49.92
N GLY A 166 9.40 56.30 48.95
CA GLY A 166 10.20 56.19 47.73
C GLY A 166 9.64 55.22 46.71
N SER A 167 8.77 55.71 45.83
CA SER A 167 8.35 55.06 44.57
C SER A 167 9.25 55.52 43.41
N ASP A 168 9.37 54.63 42.41
CA ASP A 168 9.76 54.80 40.99
C ASP A 168 10.79 53.71 40.64
N GLY A 169 10.59 52.84 39.66
CA GLY A 169 10.05 53.07 38.33
C GLY A 169 11.19 52.90 37.33
N THR A 170 11.18 51.86 36.49
CA THR A 170 11.97 51.84 35.25
C THR A 170 11.51 50.73 34.30
N ALA A 171 11.09 51.16 33.12
CA ALA A 171 10.89 50.37 31.93
C ALA A 171 12.20 50.30 31.11
N ALA A 172 12.43 49.18 30.43
CA ALA A 172 13.24 49.06 29.21
C ALA A 172 12.87 47.71 28.56
N GLN A 173 12.17 47.67 27.43
CA GLN A 173 12.55 47.97 26.05
C GLN A 173 12.98 46.71 25.26
N VAL A 174 12.00 46.23 24.49
CA VAL A 174 12.02 45.79 23.08
C VAL A 174 13.35 45.33 22.46
N GLY A 175 13.40 44.07 22.03
CA GLY A 175 14.33 43.54 21.03
C GLY A 175 13.57 43.08 19.79
N ALA A 176 13.78 43.78 18.67
CA ALA A 176 13.23 43.47 17.35
C ALA A 176 14.14 42.48 16.59
N LEU A 177 13.54 41.65 15.73
CA LEU A 177 14.24 40.84 14.73
C LEU A 177 13.72 41.19 13.32
N PRO A 178 14.59 41.20 12.29
CA PRO A 178 14.34 41.84 11.01
C PRO A 178 13.73 40.91 9.96
N GLY A 179 13.05 41.50 8.98
CA GLY A 179 12.40 40.79 7.87
C GLY A 179 13.35 40.18 6.83
N GLY A 180 12.85 39.16 6.13
CA GLY A 180 13.49 38.53 4.98
C GLY A 180 12.50 37.85 4.04
N ARG A 181 12.30 38.49 2.87
CA ARG A 181 11.88 38.03 1.50
C ARG A 181 10.76 36.98 1.30
N PRO A 182 9.92 37.14 0.25
CA PRO A 182 8.89 36.17 -0.11
C PRO A 182 9.54 34.96 -0.82
N GLY A 183 9.63 33.84 -0.11
CA GLY A 183 9.96 32.54 -0.69
C GLY A 183 8.71 31.86 -1.23
N THR A 184 8.81 31.31 -2.44
CA THR A 184 7.81 30.48 -3.11
C THR A 184 7.29 29.40 -2.16
N THR A 185 5.99 29.38 -1.92
CA THR A 185 5.38 28.34 -1.08
C THR A 185 5.32 27.01 -1.86
N PRO A 186 5.39 25.86 -1.19
CA PRO A 186 5.27 24.53 -1.81
C PRO A 186 3.98 24.35 -2.64
N LEU A 187 3.00 25.22 -2.41
CA LEU A 187 1.71 25.23 -3.07
C LEU A 187 1.79 25.77 -4.51
N ASP A 188 2.75 26.65 -4.81
CA ASP A 188 2.96 27.19 -6.16
C ASP A 188 3.62 26.16 -7.09
N ASP A 189 4.51 25.32 -6.55
CA ASP A 189 5.20 24.24 -7.27
C ASP A 189 4.23 23.15 -7.76
N LEU A 190 3.19 22.87 -6.97
CA LEU A 190 2.12 21.94 -7.35
C LEU A 190 1.23 22.49 -8.46
N ARG A 191 0.97 23.80 -8.48
CA ARG A 191 0.14 24.45 -9.51
C ARG A 191 0.84 24.49 -10.87
N GLN A 192 2.17 24.59 -10.87
CA GLN A 192 2.95 24.65 -12.10
C GLN A 192 3.05 23.27 -12.80
N LYS A 193 2.99 22.17 -12.02
CA LYS A 193 3.07 20.79 -12.53
C LYS A 193 1.76 20.20 -13.09
N ILE A 194 0.61 20.89 -12.92
CA ILE A 194 -0.71 20.36 -13.33
C ILE A 194 -1.21 20.99 -14.65
N ARG A 195 -0.41 21.82 -15.33
CA ARG A 195 -0.82 22.34 -16.65
C ARG A 195 -0.71 21.25 -17.74
N PRO A 196 -1.79 20.92 -18.47
CA PRO A 196 -1.73 20.00 -19.59
C PRO A 196 -0.98 20.64 -20.77
N ALA A 197 -0.23 19.81 -21.51
CA ALA A 197 0.59 20.24 -22.65
C ALA A 197 -0.28 20.78 -23.81
N PRO A 198 0.19 21.80 -24.55
CA PRO A 198 -0.49 22.28 -25.74
C PRO A 198 -0.47 21.20 -26.82
N GLN A 199 -1.65 20.93 -27.40
CA GLN A 199 -1.79 20.09 -28.58
C GLN A 199 -1.55 20.98 -29.80
N GLU A 200 -0.51 20.67 -30.57
CA GLU A 200 -0.47 20.96 -32.01
C GLU A 200 -0.85 19.69 -32.78
#